data_AF-A0A1H1KNF9-F1
#
_entry.id   AF-A0A1H1KNF9-F1
#
_cell.length_a   1.000
_cell.length_b   1.000
_cell.length_c   1.000
_cell.angle_alpha   90.00
_cell.angle_beta   90.00
_cell.angle_gamma   90.00
#
_symmetry.space_group_name_H-M   'P 1'
#
loop_
_entity.id
_entity.type
_entity.pdbx_description
1 polymer ?
#
loop_
_entity_poly.entity_id
_entity_poly.type
_entity_poly.pdbx_seq_one_letter_code
_entity_poly.pdbx_strand_id
1 'polypeptide(L)'
;MRSDSDQFSVTVRRINEGLHDQPCERLTAQSVTLAASGTLFVDGKIDGKTYVRTFSPGLWDSFEVKRIRAEAGGSRMPTAFRA
;
A
#
# COMPACT_ATOMS: atom_id res chain seq x y z
N MET A 1 13.02 -4.83 22.60
CA MET A 1 13.11 -4.94 21.13
C MET A 1 11.74 -4.56 20.58
N ARG A 2 11.60 -3.38 19.96
CA ARG A 2 10.33 -2.94 19.35
C ARG A 2 10.29 -3.48 17.93
N SER A 3 9.31 -4.31 17.65
CA SER A 3 9.20 -5.17 16.48
C SER A 3 9.32 -4.42 15.16
N ASP A 4 10.01 -5.02 14.20
CA ASP A 4 9.83 -4.78 12.76
C ASP A 4 8.40 -5.18 12.26
N SER A 5 7.42 -5.40 13.15
CA SER A 5 6.15 -6.09 12.86
C SER A 5 4.99 -5.23 12.36
N ASP A 6 5.07 -3.91 12.38
CA ASP A 6 3.93 -3.08 11.95
C ASP A 6 4.00 -2.69 10.46
N GLN A 7 4.91 -3.30 9.69
CA GLN A 7 4.97 -3.08 8.25
C GLN A 7 3.82 -3.79 7.52
N PHE A 8 3.21 -3.10 6.58
CA PHE A 8 2.20 -3.63 5.68
C PHE A 8 2.49 -3.19 4.25
N SER A 9 2.04 -3.97 3.26
CA SER A 9 2.14 -3.51 1.87
C SER A 9 0.97 -2.58 1.56
N VAL A 10 1.24 -1.52 0.83
CA VAL A 10 0.25 -0.62 0.25
C VAL A 10 0.37 -0.62 -1.26
N THR A 11 -0.78 -0.50 -1.91
CA THR A 11 -0.83 -0.13 -3.32
C THR A 11 -1.36 1.29 -3.41
N VAL A 12 -0.62 2.16 -4.09
CA VAL A 12 -1.02 3.55 -4.40
C VAL A 12 -1.30 3.62 -5.89
N ARG A 13 -2.54 3.98 -6.26
CA ARG A 13 -2.95 4.15 -7.66
C ARG A 13 -3.26 5.60 -7.97
N ARG A 14 -2.82 6.06 -9.14
CA ARG A 14 -3.18 7.37 -9.69
C ARG A 14 -4.52 7.25 -10.38
N ILE A 15 -5.53 7.93 -9.88
CA ILE A 15 -6.80 8.01 -10.60
C ILE A 15 -6.77 9.30 -11.42
N ASN A 16 -6.53 9.16 -12.72
CA ASN A 16 -6.71 10.23 -13.71
C ASN A 16 -7.87 9.83 -14.63
N GLU A 17 -8.89 10.69 -14.72
CA GLU A 17 -9.98 10.50 -15.67
C GLU A 17 -9.42 10.56 -17.10
N GLY A 18 -9.58 9.47 -17.86
CA GLY A 18 -9.18 9.39 -19.28
C GLY A 18 -7.84 8.70 -19.58
N LEU A 19 -7.05 8.29 -18.58
CA LEU A 19 -5.85 7.48 -18.79
C LEU A 19 -6.17 5.99 -18.63
N HIS A 20 -6.01 5.23 -19.73
CA HIS A 20 -6.28 3.79 -19.77
C HIS A 20 -5.28 2.94 -18.97
N ASP A 21 -4.08 3.48 -18.71
CA ASP A 21 -3.03 2.81 -17.94
C ASP A 21 -2.55 3.74 -16.82
N GLN A 22 -3.17 3.57 -15.66
CA GLN A 22 -2.95 4.42 -14.50
C GLN A 22 -1.74 3.91 -13.70
N PRO A 23 -0.75 4.76 -13.40
CA PRO A 23 0.42 4.33 -12.64
C PRO A 23 0.02 3.79 -11.26
N CYS A 24 0.56 2.62 -10.93
CA CYS A 24 0.27 1.86 -9.72
C CYS A 24 1.59 1.48 -9.05
N GLU A 25 1.82 1.99 -7.84
CA GLU A 25 3.02 1.69 -7.05
C GLU A 25 2.67 0.78 -5.88
N ARG A 26 3.42 -0.31 -5.72
CA ARG A 26 3.35 -1.16 -4.54
C ARG A 26 4.53 -0.86 -3.63
N LEU A 27 4.24 -0.44 -2.41
CA LEU A 27 5.23 -0.03 -1.41
C LEU A 27 5.05 -0.84 -0.13
N THR A 28 6.12 -1.04 0.61
CA THR A 28 6.00 -1.38 2.04
C THR A 28 5.75 -0.09 2.81
N ALA A 29 4.98 -0.14 3.89
CA ALA A 29 4.64 1.02 4.68
C ALA A 29 4.54 0.66 6.16
N GLN A 30 4.97 1.57 7.01
CA GLN A 30 4.69 1.61 8.45
C GLN A 30 3.58 2.61 8.74
N SER A 31 3.55 3.73 8.02
CA SER A 31 2.52 4.76 8.12
C SER A 31 2.14 5.30 6.75
N VAL A 32 0.87 5.70 6.65
CA VAL A 32 0.35 6.45 5.50
C VAL A 32 -0.39 7.66 6.03
N THR A 33 0.01 8.85 5.59
CA THR A 33 -0.57 10.11 6.03
C THR A 33 -1.00 10.93 4.82
N LEU A 34 -2.26 11.35 4.79
CA LEU A 34 -2.75 12.34 3.83
C LEU A 34 -2.75 13.71 4.50
N ALA A 35 -1.89 14.61 4.03
CA ALA A 35 -1.84 15.98 4.51
C ALA A 35 -3.03 16.79 4.01
N ALA A 36 -3.39 17.85 4.74
CA ALA A 36 -4.43 18.79 4.33
C ALA A 36 -4.14 19.47 2.98
N SER A 37 -2.87 19.51 2.55
CA SER A 37 -2.47 19.94 1.21
C SER A 37 -2.89 19.00 0.09
N GLY A 38 -3.38 17.79 0.40
CA GLY A 38 -3.63 16.72 -0.56
C GLY A 38 -2.40 15.86 -0.87
N THR A 39 -1.27 16.09 -0.21
CA THR A 39 -0.05 15.29 -0.38
C THR A 39 -0.13 13.98 0.42
N LEU A 40 0.11 12.85 -0.24
CA LEU A 40 0.19 11.54 0.40
C LEU A 40 1.65 11.22 0.76
N PHE A 41 1.89 10.90 2.04
CA PHE A 41 3.15 10.42 2.55
C PHE A 41 3.04 8.94 2.90
N VAL A 42 3.98 8.13 2.41
CA VAL A 42 4.12 6.71 2.73
C VAL A 42 5.51 6.50 3.32
N ASP A 43 5.56 6.28 4.63
CA ASP A 43 6.79 6.01 5.35
C ASP A 43 6.96 4.49 5.49
N GLY A 44 8.15 3.98 5.23
CA GLY A 44 8.44 2.55 5.36
C GLY A 44 9.87 2.30 5.78
N LYS A 45 10.21 1.02 5.99
CA LYS A 45 11.55 0.60 6.40
C LYS A 45 11.99 -0.66 5.67
N ILE A 46 12.88 -0.52 4.70
CA ILE A 46 13.49 -1.65 3.97
C ILE A 46 14.92 -1.83 4.45
N ASP A 47 15.30 -3.06 4.80
CA ASP A 47 16.66 -3.43 5.23
C ASP A 47 17.23 -2.54 6.35
N GLY A 48 16.40 -2.19 7.33
CA GLY A 48 16.82 -1.33 8.44
C GLY A 48 16.76 0.17 8.15
N LYS A 49 16.61 0.58 6.88
CA LYS A 49 16.64 1.99 6.46
C LYS A 49 15.23 2.54 6.27
N THR A 50 14.95 3.66 6.93
CA THR A 50 13.71 4.40 6.73
C THR A 50 13.71 5.07 5.36
N TYR A 51 12.58 5.01 4.66
CA TYR A 51 12.33 5.78 3.45
C TYR A 51 10.96 6.44 3.53
N VAL A 52 10.82 7.54 2.80
CA VAL A 52 9.57 8.27 2.66
C VAL A 52 9.29 8.44 1.17
N ARG A 53 8.11 7.99 0.73
CA ARG A 53 7.59 8.28 -0.61
C ARG A 53 6.51 9.34 -0.51
N THR A 54 6.58 10.33 -1.38
CA THR A 54 5.67 11.48 -1.40
C THR A 54 4.94 11.52 -2.73
N PHE A 55 3.62 11.68 -2.69
CA PHE A 55 2.79 11.84 -3.88
C PHE A 55 2.01 13.16 -3.78
N SER A 56 2.26 14.06 -4.74
CA SER A 56 1.72 15.43 -4.72
C SER A 56 0.51 15.58 -5.64
N PRO A 57 -0.50 16.40 -5.26
CA PRO A 57 -1.76 16.55 -5.99
C PRO A 57 -1.65 17.25 -7.36
N GLY A 58 -0.46 17.75 -7.76
CA GLY A 58 -0.22 18.26 -9.12
C GLY A 58 0.23 17.18 -10.12
N LEU A 59 0.60 16.00 -9.63
CA LEU A 59 1.02 14.85 -10.44
C LEU A 59 0.09 13.65 -10.25
N TRP A 60 -0.84 13.69 -9.31
CA TRP A 60 -1.74 12.60 -8.94
C TRP A 60 -3.07 13.20 -8.51
N ASP A 61 -4.09 13.13 -9.37
CA ASP A 61 -5.36 13.84 -9.14
C ASP A 61 -6.15 13.22 -7.99
N SER A 62 -5.98 11.92 -7.75
CA SER A 62 -6.59 11.18 -6.66
C SER A 62 -5.80 9.90 -6.35
N PHE A 63 -5.91 9.42 -5.10
CA PHE A 63 -5.22 8.24 -4.60
C PHE A 63 -6.20 7.16 -4.15
N GLU A 64 -5.98 5.93 -4.60
CA GLU A 64 -6.51 4.75 -3.91
C GLU A 64 -5.37 4.10 -3.12
N VAL A 65 -5.55 3.94 -1.80
CA VAL A 65 -4.59 3.25 -0.92
C VAL A 65 -5.22 1.98 -0.36
N LYS A 66 -4.65 0.83 -0.70
CA LYS A 66 -5.09 -0.48 -0.18
C LYS A 66 -4.03 -1.12 0.68
N ARG A 67 -4.33 -1.36 1.96
CA ARG A 67 -3.49 -2.16 2.87
C ARG A 67 -3.63 -3.64 2.54
N ILE A 68 -2.54 -4.29 2.19
CA ILE A 68 -2.44 -5.74 2.00
C ILE A 68 -1.83 -6.31 3.29
N ARG A 69 -2.61 -7.11 4.02
CA ARG A 69 -2.07 -7.91 5.13
C ARG A 69 -1.24 -9.05 4.53
N ALA A 70 -0.10 -9.36 5.13
CA ALA A 70 0.57 -10.63 4.83
C ALA A 70 -0.42 -11.75 5.19
N GLU A 71 -0.81 -12.57 4.20
CA GLU A 71 -1.61 -13.76 4.44
C GLU A 71 -0.88 -14.60 5.50
N ALA A 72 -1.50 -14.77 6.67
CA ALA A 72 -1.07 -15.81 7.58
C ALA A 72 -1.34 -17.14 6.89
N GLY A 73 -0.29 -17.92 6.62
CA GLY A 73 -0.35 -19.15 5.83
C GLY A 73 -1.59 -20.00 6.10
N GLY A 74 -2.42 -20.17 5.09
CA GLY A 74 -3.61 -21.00 5.10
C GLY A 74 -3.64 -21.93 3.90
N SER A 75 -2.68 -22.85 3.82
CA SER A 75 -2.93 -24.10 3.07
C SER A 75 -4.11 -24.81 3.74
N ARG A 76 -5.30 -24.69 3.17
CA ARG A 76 -6.38 -25.63 3.44
C ARG A 76 -7.09 -25.90 2.13
N MET A 77 -6.84 -27.09 1.60
CA MET A 77 -7.49 -27.65 0.41
C MET A 77 -9.01 -27.45 0.47
N PRO A 78 -9.69 -27.31 -0.68
CA PRO A 78 -11.13 -27.38 -0.73
C PRO A 78 -11.55 -28.77 -0.23
N THR A 79 -12.13 -28.83 0.96
CA THR A 79 -12.84 -30.04 1.41
C THR A 79 -14.13 -30.08 0.61
N ALA A 80 -14.15 -30.92 -0.43
CA ALA A 80 -15.37 -31.26 -1.14
C ALA A 80 -16.30 -32.00 -0.16
N PHE A 81 -17.41 -31.38 0.23
CA PHE A 81 -18.56 -32.10 0.73
C PHE A 81 -19.39 -32.52 -0.48
N ARG A 82 -19.43 -33.83 -0.76
CA ARG A 82 -20.51 -34.42 -1.55
C ARG A 82 -21.56 -34.95 -0.58
N ALA A 83 -22.81 -34.60 -0.85
CA ALA A 83 -24.00 -35.24 -0.30
C ALA A 83 -24.18 -36.64 -0.89
#